data_AF-A0A2R8F1V1-F1
#
_entry.id   AF-A0A2R8F1V1-F1
#
_cell.length_a   1.000
_cell.length_b   1.000
_cell.length_c   1.000
_cell.angle_alpha   90.00
_cell.angle_beta   90.00
_cell.angle_gamma   90.00
#
_symmetry.space_group_name_H-M   'P 1'
#
loop_
_entity.id
_entity.type
_entity.pdbx_description
1 polymer ?
#
loop_
_entity_poly.entity_id
_entity_poly.type
_entity_poly.pdbx_seq_one_letter_code
_entity_poly.pdbx_strand_id
1 'polypeptide(L)'
;MEVACTIAEYSFETDTIITAILHDTLEDTTLTKKKIAKVFGIKIAEQVFDLTRIRDNKKISSREMIKILRQQNKKDLLLIKLCDSLHNIQTVFIKSDEKRQKIIIETEQEFIPLAEYLKLPKIAIELNKYCELYAT
;
A
#
# COMPACT_ATOMS: atom_id res chain seq x y z
N MET A 1 9.06 -8.44 -1.15
CA MET A 1 9.56 -8.97 0.14
C MET A 1 9.84 -7.85 1.13
N GLU A 2 10.45 -6.74 0.70
CA GLU A 2 10.78 -5.61 1.58
C GLU A 2 9.58 -5.07 2.37
N VAL A 3 8.42 -4.88 1.71
CA VAL A 3 7.16 -4.45 2.37
C VAL A 3 6.74 -5.38 3.50
N ALA A 4 6.80 -6.70 3.30
CA ALA A 4 6.42 -7.67 4.32
C ALA A 4 7.38 -7.67 5.52
N CYS A 5 8.67 -7.44 5.28
CA CYS A 5 9.68 -7.30 6.33
C CYS A 5 9.43 -6.05 7.19
N THR A 6 9.17 -4.90 6.58
CA THR A 6 8.83 -3.67 7.31
C THR A 6 7.56 -3.86 8.14
N ILE A 7 6.56 -4.57 7.63
CA ILE A 7 5.32 -4.79 8.37
C ILE A 7 5.50 -5.73 9.55
N ALA A 8 6.36 -6.74 9.44
CA ALA A 8 6.68 -7.62 10.58
C ALA A 8 7.28 -6.84 11.77
N GLU A 9 7.86 -5.65 11.55
CA GLU A 9 8.34 -4.78 12.61
C GLU A 9 7.20 -4.00 13.32
N TYR A 10 6.04 -3.85 12.67
CA TYR A 10 4.90 -3.05 13.14
C TYR A 10 3.64 -3.87 13.46
N SER A 11 3.48 -5.08 12.91
CA SER A 11 2.33 -5.98 13.08
C SER A 11 2.79 -7.44 12.99
N PHE A 12 2.50 -8.23 14.04
CA PHE A 12 2.97 -9.62 14.19
C PHE A 12 1.93 -10.68 13.76
N GLU A 13 0.82 -10.28 13.13
CA GLU A 13 -0.20 -11.24 12.70
C GLU A 13 0.18 -11.91 11.37
N THR A 14 0.20 -13.25 11.38
CA THR A 14 0.51 -14.09 10.21
C THR A 14 -0.35 -13.71 8.99
N ASP A 15 -1.63 -13.40 9.19
CA ASP A 15 -2.56 -13.02 8.11
C ASP A 15 -2.14 -11.70 7.44
N THR A 16 -1.64 -10.74 8.21
CA THR A 16 -1.17 -9.44 7.72
C THR A 16 0.10 -9.61 6.89
N ILE A 17 1.03 -10.48 7.34
CA ILE A 17 2.25 -10.79 6.59
C ILE A 17 1.90 -11.49 5.26
N ILE A 18 1.00 -12.48 5.27
CA ILE A 18 0.56 -13.15 4.05
C ILE A 18 -0.12 -12.14 3.11
N THR A 19 -1.00 -11.29 3.63
CA THR A 19 -1.66 -10.25 2.85
C THR A 19 -0.65 -9.28 2.24
N ALA A 20 0.38 -8.86 3.00
CA ALA A 20 1.45 -8.00 2.50
C ALA A 20 2.24 -8.65 1.37
N ILE A 21 2.49 -9.96 1.43
CA ILE A 21 3.16 -10.69 0.34
C ILE A 21 2.26 -10.72 -0.91
N LEU A 22 0.95 -10.80 -0.73
CA LEU A 22 -0.02 -10.97 -1.81
C LEU A 22 -0.62 -9.67 -2.37
N HIS A 23 -0.33 -8.50 -1.78
CA HIS A 23 -1.11 -7.27 -1.99
C HIS A 23 -1.34 -6.86 -3.45
N ASP A 24 -0.33 -7.00 -4.32
CA ASP A 24 -0.43 -6.63 -5.74
C ASP A 24 -0.74 -7.82 -6.67
N THR A 25 -0.83 -9.04 -6.13
CA THR A 25 -0.99 -10.26 -6.96
C THR A 25 -2.29 -10.28 -7.76
N LEU A 26 -3.34 -9.61 -7.29
CA LEU A 26 -4.60 -9.51 -8.02
C LEU A 26 -4.58 -8.48 -9.16
N GLU A 27 -3.66 -7.51 -9.14
CA GLU A 27 -3.50 -6.52 -10.22
C GLU A 27 -2.44 -6.93 -11.23
N ASP A 28 -1.32 -7.50 -10.75
CA ASP A 28 -0.14 -7.75 -11.57
C ASP A 28 -0.04 -9.18 -12.13
N THR A 29 -0.94 -10.08 -11.72
CA THR A 29 -0.89 -11.48 -12.13
C THR A 29 -2.25 -12.06 -12.53
N THR A 30 -2.26 -13.29 -13.04
CA THR A 30 -3.47 -14.05 -13.37
C THR A 30 -4.13 -14.72 -12.15
N LEU A 31 -3.65 -14.44 -10.93
CA LEU A 31 -4.27 -14.92 -9.70
C LEU A 31 -5.66 -14.31 -9.53
N THR A 32 -6.59 -15.11 -9.02
CA THR A 32 -7.97 -14.67 -8.76
C THR A 32 -8.27 -14.74 -7.27
N LYS A 33 -9.19 -13.89 -6.80
CA LYS A 33 -9.68 -13.93 -5.42
C LYS A 33 -10.11 -15.35 -4.99
N LYS A 34 -10.75 -16.10 -5.90
CA LYS A 34 -11.14 -17.51 -5.66
C LYS A 34 -9.94 -18.43 -5.40
N LYS A 35 -8.85 -18.27 -6.16
CA LYS A 35 -7.62 -19.05 -5.96
C LYS A 35 -6.96 -18.71 -4.62
N ILE A 36 -6.88 -17.42 -4.27
CA ILE A 36 -6.35 -16.99 -2.98
C ILE A 36 -7.19 -17.57 -1.84
N ALA A 37 -8.52 -17.50 -1.94
CA ALA A 37 -9.44 -18.04 -0.92
C ALA A 37 -9.27 -19.54 -0.71
N LYS A 38 -8.99 -20.30 -1.79
CA LYS A 38 -8.78 -21.75 -1.71
C LYS A 38 -7.49 -22.13 -0.97
N VAL A 39 -6.44 -21.32 -1.07
CA VAL A 39 -5.12 -21.62 -0.50
C VAL A 39 -4.93 -21.00 0.88
N PHE A 40 -5.35 -19.74 1.05
CA PHE A 40 -5.07 -18.94 2.24
C PHE A 40 -6.35 -18.60 3.05
N GLY A 41 -7.52 -19.03 2.58
CA GLY A 41 -8.79 -18.76 3.25
C GLY A 41 -9.45 -17.45 2.83
N ILE A 42 -10.74 -17.33 3.18
CA ILE A 42 -11.62 -16.23 2.73
C ILE A 42 -11.15 -14.88 3.28
N LYS A 43 -10.73 -14.84 4.56
CA LYS A 43 -10.27 -13.60 5.22
C LYS A 43 -9.12 -12.94 4.46
N ILE A 44 -8.06 -13.69 4.15
CA ILE A 44 -6.90 -13.19 3.40
C ILE A 44 -7.31 -12.78 1.99
N ALA A 45 -8.16 -13.57 1.32
CA ALA A 45 -8.64 -13.22 -0.01
C ALA A 45 -9.46 -11.91 -0.04
N GLU A 46 -10.21 -11.62 1.02
CA GLU A 46 -10.90 -10.34 1.19
C GLU A 46 -9.93 -9.20 1.45
N GLN A 47 -8.97 -9.39 2.36
CA GLN A 47 -7.94 -8.39 2.65
C GLN A 47 -7.12 -8.01 1.41
N VAL A 48 -6.67 -9.00 0.63
CA VAL A 48 -5.94 -8.76 -0.63
C VAL A 48 -6.83 -8.06 -1.65
N PHE A 49 -8.11 -8.43 -1.74
CA PHE A 49 -9.06 -7.74 -2.62
C PHE A 49 -9.28 -6.28 -2.22
N ASP A 50 -9.37 -5.99 -0.93
CA ASP A 50 -9.53 -4.64 -0.41
C ASP A 50 -8.33 -3.73 -0.74
N LEU A 51 -7.13 -4.31 -0.86
CA LEU A 51 -5.91 -3.62 -1.26
C LEU A 51 -5.84 -3.30 -2.76
N THR A 52 -6.71 -3.90 -3.59
CA THR A 52 -6.78 -3.57 -5.03
C THR A 52 -7.52 -2.26 -5.26
N ARG A 53 -7.11 -1.49 -6.26
CA ARG A 53 -7.77 -0.25 -6.71
C ARG A 53 -8.92 -0.51 -7.68
N ILE A 54 -9.25 -1.76 -7.97
CA ILE A 54 -10.31 -2.12 -8.90
C ILE A 54 -11.61 -2.36 -8.14
N ARG A 55 -12.64 -1.58 -8.44
CA ARG A 55 -14.00 -1.73 -7.91
C ARG A 55 -14.99 -1.62 -9.06
N ASP A 56 -15.84 -2.64 -9.24
CA ASP A 56 -16.87 -2.68 -10.28
C ASP A 56 -16.36 -2.29 -11.68
N ASN A 57 -15.21 -2.87 -12.09
CA ASN A 57 -14.51 -2.58 -13.34
C ASN A 57 -14.02 -1.13 -13.51
N LYS A 58 -13.95 -0.35 -12.42
CA LYS A 58 -13.37 1.01 -12.39
C LYS A 58 -12.15 1.04 -11.48
N LYS A 59 -11.12 1.78 -11.91
CA LYS A 59 -9.92 2.02 -11.08
C LYS A 59 -10.14 3.27 -10.23
N ILE A 60 -10.21 3.09 -8.91
CA ILE A 60 -10.36 4.21 -7.96
C ILE A 60 -9.02 4.88 -7.66
N SER A 61 -9.08 6.10 -7.12
CA SER A 61 -7.89 6.81 -6.64
C SER A 61 -7.33 6.17 -5.35
N SER A 62 -6.05 6.37 -5.04
CA SER A 62 -5.48 5.94 -3.76
C SER A 62 -6.14 6.66 -2.59
N ARG A 63 -6.48 7.95 -2.76
CA ARG A 63 -7.29 8.74 -1.81
C ARG A 63 -8.58 8.03 -1.44
N GLU A 64 -9.32 7.58 -2.45
CA GLU A 64 -10.62 6.92 -2.29
C GLU A 64 -10.48 5.55 -1.62
N MET A 65 -9.48 4.75 -2.02
CA MET A 65 -9.13 3.50 -1.35
C MET A 65 -8.80 3.72 0.13
N ILE A 66 -7.89 4.66 0.44
CA ILE A 66 -7.47 4.98 1.80
C ILE A 66 -8.69 5.41 2.63
N LYS A 67 -9.58 6.23 2.07
CA LYS A 67 -10.82 6.66 2.73
C LYS A 67 -11.72 5.46 3.08
N ILE A 68 -11.94 4.53 2.13
CA ILE A 68 -12.74 3.32 2.36
C ILE A 68 -12.13 2.47 3.48
N LEU A 69 -10.82 2.20 3.43
CA LEU A 69 -10.13 1.39 4.43
C LEU A 69 -10.16 2.04 5.82
N ARG A 70 -10.04 3.38 5.90
CA ARG A 70 -10.17 4.14 7.15
C ARG A 70 -11.58 4.04 7.74
N GLN A 71 -12.62 4.20 6.91
CA GLN A 71 -14.01 4.07 7.34
C GLN A 71 -14.33 2.66 7.87
N GLN A 72 -13.67 1.64 7.32
CA GLN A 72 -13.79 0.25 7.75
C GLN A 72 -12.84 -0.12 8.90
N ASN A 73 -12.06 0.83 9.41
CA ASN A 73 -11.05 0.64 10.47
C ASN A 73 -10.01 -0.46 10.16
N LYS A 74 -9.67 -0.65 8.87
CA LYS A 74 -8.70 -1.65 8.40
C LYS A 74 -7.27 -1.12 8.47
N LYS A 75 -6.78 -0.90 9.70
CA LYS A 75 -5.45 -0.30 9.95
C LYS A 75 -4.28 -1.11 9.39
N ASP A 76 -4.34 -2.44 9.47
CA ASP A 76 -3.27 -3.29 8.92
C ASP A 76 -3.15 -3.16 7.40
N LEU A 77 -4.27 -3.00 6.68
CA LEU A 77 -4.25 -2.80 5.23
C LEU A 77 -3.73 -1.41 4.85
N LEU A 78 -4.06 -0.40 5.65
CA LEU A 78 -3.49 0.94 5.49
C LEU A 78 -1.97 0.93 5.72
N LEU A 79 -1.50 0.17 6.72
CA LEU A 79 -0.08 -0.02 6.98
C LEU A 79 0.61 -0.70 5.78
N ILE A 80 0.00 -1.74 5.20
CA ILE A 80 0.51 -2.38 3.97
C ILE A 80 0.70 -1.37 2.85
N LYS A 81 -0.32 -0.55 2.56
CA LYS A 81 -0.22 0.48 1.51
C LYS A 81 0.80 1.56 1.83
N LEU A 82 0.96 1.93 3.10
CA LEU A 82 1.96 2.90 3.50
C LEU A 82 3.38 2.37 3.29
N CYS A 83 3.65 1.12 3.70
CA CYS A 83 4.95 0.47 3.49
C CYS A 83 5.26 0.28 1.99
N ASP A 84 4.26 -0.08 1.18
CA ASP A 84 4.39 -0.10 -0.29
C ASP A 84 4.73 1.28 -0.85
N SER A 85 4.05 2.35 -0.41
CA SER A 85 4.38 3.72 -0.84
C SER A 85 5.80 4.14 -0.45
N LEU A 86 6.27 3.75 0.75
CA LEU A 86 7.63 4.02 1.19
C LEU A 86 8.65 3.36 0.27
N HIS A 87 8.46 2.09 -0.06
CA HIS A 87 9.32 1.38 -1.01
C HIS A 87 9.27 2.01 -2.42
N ASN A 88 8.07 2.41 -2.87
CA ASN A 88 7.89 3.04 -4.18
C ASN A 88 8.63 4.39 -4.29
N ILE A 89 8.61 5.22 -3.24
CA ILE A 89 9.35 6.50 -3.26
C ILE A 89 10.86 6.28 -3.10
N GLN A 90 11.29 5.29 -2.32
CA GLN A 90 12.71 4.90 -2.19
C GLN A 90 13.31 4.47 -3.53
N THR A 91 12.51 3.81 -4.38
CA THR A 91 12.92 3.31 -5.71
C THR A 91 12.46 4.21 -6.87
N VAL A 92 12.01 5.44 -6.61
CA VAL A 92 11.40 6.28 -7.65
C VAL A 92 12.39 6.73 -8.75
N PHE A 93 13.70 6.72 -8.45
CA PHE A 93 14.76 7.12 -9.35
C PHE A 93 14.87 6.25 -10.62
N ILE A 94 14.44 4.99 -10.57
CA ILE A 94 14.43 4.09 -11.75
C ILE A 94 13.16 4.23 -12.63
N LYS A 95 12.20 5.07 -12.24
CA LYS A 95 10.95 5.28 -12.99
C LYS A 95 11.11 6.43 -13.99
N SER A 96 10.27 6.43 -15.02
CA SER A 96 10.15 7.55 -15.97
C SER A 96 9.68 8.82 -15.26
N ASP A 97 10.00 10.00 -15.81
CA ASP A 97 9.68 11.29 -15.18
C ASP A 97 8.19 11.46 -14.90
N GLU A 98 7.32 11.08 -15.85
CA GLU A 98 5.86 11.11 -15.64
C GLU A 98 5.41 10.26 -14.45
N LYS A 99 5.95 9.03 -14.34
CA LYS A 99 5.62 8.13 -13.23
C LYS A 99 6.21 8.62 -11.91
N ARG A 100 7.42 9.18 -11.94
CA ARG A 100 8.09 9.76 -10.78
C ARG A 100 7.26 10.89 -10.19
N GLN A 101 6.86 11.86 -11.01
CA GLN A 101 6.02 12.98 -10.58
C GLN A 101 4.70 12.51 -9.97
N LYS A 102 4.06 11.51 -10.59
CA LYS A 102 2.83 10.93 -10.04
C LYS A 102 3.04 10.30 -8.66
N ILE A 103 4.12 9.54 -8.47
CA ILE A 103 4.44 8.89 -7.19
C ILE A 103 4.74 9.94 -6.11
N ILE A 104 5.49 11.00 -6.42
CA ILE A 104 5.80 12.09 -5.48
C ILE A 104 4.51 12.79 -5.03
N ILE A 105 3.69 13.23 -5.99
CA ILE A 105 2.43 13.93 -5.69
C ILE A 105 1.49 13.05 -4.86
N GLU A 106 1.35 11.77 -5.21
CA GLU A 106 0.52 10.83 -4.46
C GLU A 106 1.07 10.58 -3.05
N THR A 107 2.39 10.50 -2.90
CA THR A 107 3.08 10.34 -1.62
C THR A 107 2.81 11.54 -0.70
N GLU A 108 3.00 12.76 -1.21
CA GLU A 108 2.78 13.99 -0.46
C GLU A 108 1.32 14.16 -0.03
N GLN A 109 0.39 13.97 -0.96
CA GLN A 109 -1.01 14.28 -0.73
C GLN A 109 -1.77 13.19 0.05
N GLU A 110 -1.36 11.93 -0.07
CA GLU A 110 -2.12 10.81 0.49
C GLU A 110 -1.35 10.04 1.57
N PHE A 111 -0.08 9.73 1.34
CA PHE A 111 0.66 8.79 2.19
C PHE A 111 1.36 9.44 3.37
N ILE A 112 1.84 10.69 3.25
CA ILE A 112 2.32 11.46 4.42
C ILE A 112 1.19 11.67 5.45
N PRO A 113 -0.01 12.18 5.08
CA PRO A 113 -1.13 12.28 6.02
C PRO A 113 -1.57 10.92 6.58
N LEU A 114 -1.44 9.84 5.79
CA LEU A 114 -1.74 8.49 6.27
C LEU A 114 -0.76 8.03 7.36
N ALA A 115 0.54 8.30 7.21
CA ALA A 115 1.55 8.00 8.23
C ALA A 115 1.25 8.72 9.54
N GLU A 116 0.85 10.00 9.48
CA GLU A 116 0.42 10.76 10.65
C GLU A 116 -0.84 10.17 11.31
N TYR A 117 -1.83 9.80 10.50
CA TYR A 117 -3.06 9.14 10.97
C TYR A 117 -2.76 7.80 11.69
N LEU A 118 -1.79 7.03 11.18
CA LEU A 118 -1.32 5.78 11.79
C LEU A 118 -0.37 6.01 12.97
N LYS A 119 -0.04 7.26 13.31
CA LYS A 119 0.90 7.66 14.37
C LYS A 119 2.32 7.13 14.13
N LEU A 120 2.78 7.17 12.89
CA LEU A 120 4.11 6.76 12.45
C LEU A 120 4.93 7.97 11.97
N PRO A 121 5.32 8.90 12.87
CA PRO A 121 5.97 10.15 12.50
C PRO A 121 7.33 9.95 11.84
N LYS A 122 8.05 8.86 12.17
CA LYS A 122 9.32 8.52 11.51
C LYS A 122 9.14 8.25 10.02
N ILE A 123 8.11 7.49 9.65
CA ILE A 123 7.78 7.20 8.25
C ILE A 123 7.34 8.47 7.54
N ALA A 124 6.52 9.32 8.19
CA ALA A 124 6.09 10.60 7.62
C ALA A 124 7.29 11.49 7.25
N ILE A 125 8.27 11.61 8.15
CA ILE A 125 9.50 12.37 7.93
C ILE A 125 10.32 11.76 6.78
N GLU A 126 10.44 10.44 6.74
CA GLU A 126 11.19 9.74 5.70
C GLU A 126 10.56 9.92 4.31
N LEU A 127 9.24 9.77 4.20
CA LEU A 127 8.49 10.04 2.96
C LEU A 127 8.71 11.48 2.49
N ASN A 128 8.57 12.47 3.40
CA ASN A 128 8.78 13.88 3.07
C ASN A 128 10.19 14.14 2.53
N LYS A 129 11.21 13.56 3.16
CA LYS A 129 12.60 13.67 2.71
C LYS A 129 12.78 13.15 1.28
N TYR A 130 12.16 12.03 0.92
CA TYR A 130 12.26 11.50 -0.43
C TYR A 130 11.50 12.35 -1.45
N CYS A 131 10.34 12.90 -1.08
CA CYS A 131 9.61 13.83 -1.94
C CYS A 131 10.46 15.08 -2.26
N GLU A 132 11.07 15.69 -1.25
CA GLU A 132 11.97 16.84 -1.42
C GLU A 132 13.19 16.51 -2.30
N LEU A 133 13.78 15.32 -2.13
CA LEU A 133 14.94 14.88 -2.90
C LEU A 133 14.65 14.73 -4.40
N TYR A 134 13.44 14.32 -4.77
CA TYR A 134 13.07 13.99 -6.14
C TYR A 134 12.12 14.99 -6.80
N ALA A 135 11.80 16.10 -6.12
CA ALA A 135 10.96 17.20 -6.64
C ALA A 135 11.68 18.09 -7.70
N THR A 136 12.97 17.82 -7.98
CA THR A 136 13.79 18.50 -9.00
C THR A 136 14.01 17.64 -10.23
#